data_AF-A0AAW6C7P1-F1
#
_entry.id   AF-A0AAW6C7P1-F1
#
_cell.length_a   1.000
_cell.length_b   1.000
_cell.length_c   1.000
_cell.angle_alpha   90.00
_cell.angle_beta   90.00
_cell.angle_gamma   90.00
#
_symmetry.space_group_name_H-M   'P 1'
#
loop_
_entity.id
_entity.type
_entity.pdbx_description
1 polymer ?
#
loop_
_entity_poly.entity_id
_entity_poly.type
_entity_poly.pdbx_seq_one_letter_code
_entity_poly.pdbx_strand_id
1 'polypeptide(L)'
;MRYHYEKPPIYLSMYGQRYCCDHPVYNHCTLFLVGERGLAVIQQRYDPETKHTFWAEVDEWLTDPLYLHPRFRAFFDRRAGTGTDGLYPTVTIRQIMWALKMKPLPKQPWETVFDHTPI
;
A
#
# COMPACT_ATOMS: atom_id res chain seq x y z
N MET A 1 3.80 1.08 -9.80
CA MET A 1 2.55 0.31 -9.76
C MET A 1 1.40 1.19 -10.15
N ARG A 2 0.69 0.80 -11.21
CA ARG A 2 -0.43 1.55 -11.77
C ARG A 2 -1.74 0.76 -11.68
N TYR A 3 -2.85 1.46 -11.73
CA TYR A 3 -4.19 0.90 -11.61
C TYR A 3 -5.22 1.75 -12.39
N HIS A 4 -6.44 1.25 -12.52
CA HIS A 4 -7.52 1.90 -13.30
C HIS A 4 -8.25 3.03 -12.55
N TYR A 5 -8.01 3.20 -11.25
CA TYR A 5 -8.61 4.28 -10.46
C TYR A 5 -8.07 5.65 -10.86
N GLU A 6 -8.97 6.53 -11.27
CA GLU A 6 -8.69 7.94 -11.49
C GLU A 6 -8.98 8.74 -10.22
N LYS A 7 -8.26 9.85 -10.06
CA LYS A 7 -8.48 10.78 -8.94
C LYS A 7 -9.87 11.41 -9.09
N PRO A 8 -10.80 11.17 -8.15
CA PRO A 8 -12.10 11.81 -8.20
C PRO A 8 -12.00 13.30 -7.82
N PRO A 9 -12.95 14.16 -8.23
CA PRO A 9 -12.97 15.57 -7.86
C PRO A 9 -13.05 15.81 -6.35
N ILE A 10 -13.72 14.90 -5.64
CA ILE A 10 -13.89 14.91 -4.18
C ILE A 10 -13.55 13.51 -3.68
N TYR A 11 -12.62 13.41 -2.73
CA TYR A 11 -12.31 12.19 -2.00
C TYR A 11 -12.08 12.49 -0.53
N LEU A 12 -12.24 11.45 0.28
CA LEU A 12 -11.80 11.42 1.67
C LEU A 12 -10.65 10.41 1.79
N SER A 13 -9.85 10.54 2.84
CA SER A 13 -8.80 9.59 3.20
C SER A 13 -8.84 9.38 4.71
N MET A 14 -9.93 8.80 5.20
CA MET A 14 -10.20 8.65 6.63
C MET A 14 -9.51 7.42 7.23
N TYR A 15 -9.32 6.36 6.44
CA TYR A 15 -8.95 5.05 6.98
C TYR A 15 -7.47 4.67 6.82
N GLY A 16 -6.72 5.40 6.00
CA GLY A 16 -5.29 5.22 5.82
C GLY A 16 -4.54 6.48 6.22
N GLN A 17 -3.47 6.33 6.99
CA GLN A 17 -2.60 7.44 7.38
C GLN A 17 -1.22 7.30 6.77
N ARG A 18 -0.58 8.42 6.45
CA ARG A 18 0.84 8.44 6.14
C ARG A 18 1.61 8.06 7.41
N TYR A 19 2.42 7.02 7.32
CA TYR A 19 3.24 6.54 8.42
C TYR A 19 4.71 6.58 8.00
N CYS A 20 5.54 7.28 8.79
CA CYS A 20 6.97 7.34 8.59
C CYS A 20 7.63 6.28 9.47
N CYS A 21 8.53 5.49 8.89
CA CYS A 21 9.24 4.42 9.58
C CYS A 21 10.63 4.20 8.99
N ASP A 22 11.53 3.64 9.77
CA ASP A 22 12.92 3.37 9.38
C ASP A 22 13.07 1.98 8.71
N HIS A 23 12.21 1.70 7.72
CA HIS A 23 12.28 0.43 6.99
C HIS A 23 13.44 0.50 5.98
N PRO A 24 14.28 -0.55 5.84
CA PRO A 24 15.49 -0.51 4.99
C PRO A 24 15.24 -0.29 3.48
N VAL A 25 13.98 -0.27 3.06
CA VAL A 25 13.55 -0.18 1.65
C VAL A 25 12.67 1.05 1.37
N TYR A 26 12.07 1.64 2.41
CA TYR A 26 11.16 2.79 2.26
C TYR A 26 11.06 3.55 3.57
N ASN A 27 10.84 4.86 3.50
CA ASN A 27 10.83 5.72 4.69
C ASN A 27 9.41 6.13 5.11
N HIS A 28 8.43 5.87 4.24
CA HIS A 28 7.02 6.17 4.48
C HIS A 28 6.09 5.22 3.71
N CYS A 29 4.92 4.97 4.26
CA CYS A 29 3.87 4.13 3.67
C CYS A 29 2.48 4.62 4.06
N THR A 30 1.44 4.01 3.48
CA THR A 30 0.07 4.12 4.01
C THR A 30 -0.13 3.04 5.06
N LEU A 31 -0.40 3.40 6.30
CA LEU A 31 -0.71 2.45 7.37
C LEU A 31 -2.23 2.39 7.59
N PHE A 32 -2.78 1.19 7.47
CA PHE A 32 -4.12 0.87 7.99
C PHE A 32 -3.97 0.30 9.40
N LEU A 33 -4.67 0.85 10.38
CA LEU A 33 -4.59 0.45 11.78
C LEU A 33 -5.97 0.06 12.31
N VAL A 34 -6.06 -1.07 13.01
CA VAL A 34 -7.25 -1.51 13.74
C VAL A 34 -6.82 -2.06 15.10
N GLY A 35 -7.07 -1.30 16.16
CA GLY A 35 -6.49 -1.57 17.47
C GLY A 35 -4.96 -1.46 17.41
N GLU A 36 -4.27 -2.48 17.90
CA GLU A 36 -2.78 -2.55 17.87
C GLU A 36 -2.23 -3.21 16.61
N ARG A 37 -3.10 -3.77 15.76
CA ARG A 37 -2.68 -4.45 14.52
C ARG A 37 -2.67 -3.44 13.38
N GLY A 38 -1.57 -3.42 12.64
CA GLY A 38 -1.39 -2.57 11.47
C GLY A 38 -0.98 -3.35 10.23
N LEU A 39 -1.25 -2.76 9.08
CA LEU A 39 -0.81 -3.24 7.77
C LEU A 39 -0.28 -2.05 6.97
N ALA A 40 1.03 -2.05 6.72
CA ALA A 40 1.68 -1.06 5.87
C ALA A 40 1.43 -1.41 4.40
N VAL A 41 1.04 -0.40 3.62
CA VAL A 41 0.80 -0.54 2.18
C VAL A 41 1.68 0.45 1.44
N ILE A 42 2.49 -0.09 0.52
CA ILE A 42 3.43 0.68 -0.29
C ILE A 42 3.08 0.60 -1.77
N GLN A 43 3.37 1.68 -2.48
CA GLN A 43 3.23 1.79 -3.93
C GLN A 43 4.58 2.15 -4.53
N GLN A 44 5.02 1.36 -5.50
CA GLN A 44 6.18 1.74 -6.28
C GLN A 44 5.83 2.87 -7.23
N ARG A 45 6.63 3.93 -7.24
CA ARG A 45 6.55 5.06 -8.16
C ARG A 45 7.77 5.04 -9.08
N TYR A 46 7.61 5.64 -10.26
CA TYR A 46 8.65 5.76 -11.27
C TYR A 46 8.75 7.23 -11.68
N ASP A 47 9.95 7.76 -11.59
CA ASP A 47 10.28 9.09 -12.09
C ASP A 47 10.80 8.97 -13.53
N PRO A 48 10.07 9.48 -14.53
CA PRO A 48 10.47 9.39 -15.93
C PRO A 48 11.67 10.28 -16.28
N GLU A 49 11.97 11.32 -15.49
CA GLU A 49 13.10 12.22 -15.72
C GLU A 49 14.40 11.56 -15.27
N THR A 50 14.46 11.14 -14.01
CA THR A 50 15.65 10.50 -13.41
C THR A 50 15.75 9.00 -13.69
N LYS A 51 14.70 8.39 -14.24
CA LYS A 51 14.55 6.93 -14.46
C LYS A 51 14.62 6.11 -13.15
N HIS A 52 14.46 6.74 -11.99
CA HIS A 52 14.53 6.08 -10.70
C HIS A 52 13.18 5.50 -10.26
N THR A 53 13.19 4.39 -9.54
CA THR A 53 12.00 3.81 -8.89
C THR A 53 12.14 3.85 -7.38
N PHE A 54 11.08 4.22 -6.68
CA PHE A 54 11.05 4.28 -5.22
C PHE A 54 9.71 3.80 -4.68
N TRP A 55 9.68 3.45 -3.40
CA TRP A 55 8.46 3.06 -2.68
C TRP A 55 7.93 4.25 -1.89
N ALA A 56 6.62 4.47 -1.97
CA ALA A 56 5.94 5.56 -1.30
C ALA A 56 4.56 5.10 -0.79
N GLU A 57 3.83 6.01 -0.16
CA GLU A 57 2.43 5.84 0.18
C GLU A 57 1.56 5.63 -1.06
N VAL A 58 0.43 4.98 -0.83
CA VAL A 58 -0.65 4.86 -1.82
C VAL A 58 -1.29 6.22 -2.01
N ASP A 59 -1.78 6.50 -3.22
CA ASP A 59 -2.52 7.73 -3.47
C ASP A 59 -3.75 7.86 -2.55
N GLU A 60 -3.94 9.07 -1.99
CA GLU A 60 -4.91 9.33 -0.92
C GLU A 60 -6.35 8.93 -1.29
N TRP A 61 -6.76 9.14 -2.54
CA TRP A 61 -8.12 8.81 -2.99
C TRP A 61 -8.39 7.30 -3.09
N LEU A 62 -7.38 6.46 -2.90
CA LEU A 62 -7.52 5.01 -2.95
C LEU A 62 -7.63 4.39 -1.56
N THR A 63 -7.29 5.11 -0.48
CA THR A 63 -7.28 4.57 0.89
C THR A 63 -8.68 4.13 1.33
N ASP A 64 -9.68 4.99 1.14
CA ASP A 64 -11.07 4.71 1.50
C ASP A 64 -11.69 3.58 0.65
N PRO A 65 -11.58 3.58 -0.70
CA PRO A 65 -12.02 2.46 -1.53
C PRO A 65 -11.39 1.12 -1.15
N LEU A 66 -10.12 1.11 -0.74
CA LEU A 66 -9.46 -0.12 -0.26
C LEU A 66 -10.07 -0.56 1.05
N TYR A 67 -10.16 0.33 2.04
CA TYR A 67 -10.61 -0.01 3.39
C TYR A 67 -12.08 -0.45 3.44
N LEU A 68 -12.95 0.26 2.73
CA LEU A 68 -14.39 -0.01 2.68
C LEU A 68 -14.74 -1.21 1.80
N HIS A 69 -13.78 -1.79 1.08
CA HIS A 69 -14.04 -2.93 0.22
C HIS A 69 -14.48 -4.16 1.06
N PRO A 70 -15.54 -4.90 0.68
CA PRO A 70 -16.06 -6.02 1.47
C PRO A 70 -15.03 -7.12 1.80
N ARG A 71 -14.00 -7.26 0.96
CA ARG A 71 -12.91 -8.24 1.14
C ARG A 71 -11.72 -7.71 1.93
N PHE A 72 -11.70 -6.43 2.25
CA PHE A 72 -10.58 -5.79 2.95
C PHE A 72 -10.39 -6.39 4.33
N ARG A 73 -11.47 -6.54 5.10
CA ARG A 73 -11.38 -7.04 6.47
C ARG A 73 -10.71 -8.41 6.56
N ALA A 74 -11.15 -9.36 5.74
CA ALA A 74 -10.57 -10.69 5.71
C ALA A 74 -9.10 -10.70 5.22
N PHE A 75 -8.74 -9.79 4.31
CA PHE A 75 -7.35 -9.64 3.87
C PHE A 75 -6.48 -9.02 4.97
N PHE A 76 -6.96 -7.96 5.61
CA PHE A 76 -6.33 -7.29 6.73
C PHE A 76 -6.09 -8.24 7.89
N ASP A 77 -7.12 -8.96 8.34
CA ASP A 77 -7.01 -9.89 9.48
C ASP A 77 -6.00 -11.02 9.23
N ARG A 78 -5.74 -11.38 7.97
CA ARG A 78 -4.73 -12.39 7.59
C ARG A 78 -3.31 -11.84 7.52
N ARG A 79 -3.13 -10.56 7.18
CA ARG A 79 -1.82 -9.97 6.87
C ARG A 79 -1.32 -9.01 7.94
N ALA A 80 -2.23 -8.34 8.65
CA ALA A 80 -1.90 -7.35 9.66
C ALA A 80 -1.29 -8.03 10.90
N GLY A 81 -0.41 -7.30 11.58
CA GLY A 81 0.27 -7.76 12.78
C GLY A 81 0.52 -6.59 13.72
N THR A 82 0.95 -6.88 14.94
CA THR A 82 1.44 -5.86 15.86
C THR A 82 2.72 -5.24 15.29
N GLY A 83 2.94 -3.96 15.54
CA GLY A 83 4.20 -3.31 15.16
C GLY A 83 5.35 -3.81 16.03
N THR A 84 6.45 -4.23 15.41
CA THR A 84 7.71 -4.55 16.10
C THR A 84 8.73 -3.50 15.69
N ASP A 85 9.33 -2.81 16.66
CA ASP A 85 10.30 -1.73 16.40
C ASP A 85 9.77 -0.62 15.47
N GLY A 86 8.46 -0.34 15.54
CA GLY A 86 7.80 0.63 14.66
C GLY A 86 7.61 0.15 13.22
N LEU A 87 7.82 -1.14 12.95
CA LEU A 87 7.57 -1.76 11.64
C LEU A 87 6.34 -2.65 11.71
N TYR A 88 5.45 -2.47 10.73
CA TYR A 88 4.27 -3.29 10.55
C TYR A 88 4.46 -4.23 9.35
N PRO A 89 3.72 -5.35 9.27
CA PRO A 89 3.70 -6.17 8.06
C PRO A 89 3.38 -5.32 6.83
N THR A 90 4.18 -5.48 5.78
CA THR A 90 4.09 -4.64 4.59
C THR A 90 3.61 -5.40 3.37
N VAL A 91 2.67 -4.83 2.63
CA VAL A 91 2.22 -5.33 1.33
C VAL A 91 2.26 -4.23 0.28
N THR A 92 2.37 -4.62 -0.98
CA THR A 92 2.24 -3.69 -2.10
C THR A 92 0.78 -3.42 -2.44
N ILE A 93 0.52 -2.25 -3.03
CA ILE A 93 -0.81 -1.93 -3.58
C ILE A 93 -1.32 -3.00 -4.55
N ARG A 94 -0.42 -3.62 -5.34
CA ARG A 94 -0.79 -4.70 -6.27
C ARG A 94 -1.27 -5.96 -5.55
N GLN A 95 -0.64 -6.34 -4.44
CA GLN A 95 -1.03 -7.53 -3.66
C GLN A 95 -2.42 -7.35 -3.04
N ILE A 96 -2.69 -6.19 -2.43
CA ILE A 96 -4.01 -5.90 -1.87
C ILE A 96 -5.08 -5.81 -2.97
N MET A 97 -4.81 -5.10 -4.07
CA MET A 97 -5.75 -5.00 -5.20
C MET A 97 -6.14 -6.38 -5.75
N TRP A 98 -5.16 -7.28 -5.92
CA TRP A 98 -5.43 -8.66 -6.32
C TRP A 98 -6.32 -9.43 -5.34
N ALA A 99 -6.06 -9.30 -4.03
CA ALA A 99 -6.86 -9.96 -3.00
C ALA A 99 -8.31 -9.42 -2.96
N LEU A 100 -8.47 -8.12 -3.19
CA LEU A 100 -9.77 -7.46 -3.25
C LEU A 100 -10.51 -7.68 -4.59
N LYS A 101 -9.88 -8.30 -5.59
CA LYS A 101 -10.40 -8.39 -6.98
C LYS A 101 -10.56 -7.03 -7.65
N MET A 102 -9.78 -6.04 -7.23
CA MET A 102 -9.62 -4.76 -7.92
C MET A 102 -8.50 -4.95 -8.95
N LYS A 103 -8.80 -4.86 -10.24
CA LYS A 103 -7.81 -5.17 -11.29
C LYS A 103 -6.73 -4.07 -11.35
N PRO A 104 -5.45 -4.37 -11.04
CA PRO A 104 -4.37 -3.43 -11.31
C PRO A 104 -4.03 -3.42 -12.81
N LEU A 105 -3.35 -2.38 -13.28
CA LEU A 105 -2.90 -2.33 -14.68
C LEU A 105 -1.81 -3.39 -14.94
N PRO A 106 -1.64 -3.82 -16.20
CA PRO A 106 -0.53 -4.68 -16.59
C PRO A 106 0.81 -4.13 -16.12
N LYS A 107 1.65 -5.03 -15.60
CA LYS A 107 2.96 -4.73 -15.06
C LYS A 107 3.84 -4.12 -16.15
N GLN A 108 4.60 -3.08 -15.81
CA GLN A 108 5.60 -2.48 -16.69
C GLN A 108 7.00 -3.02 -16.36
N PRO A 109 7.98 -2.93 -17.28
CA PRO A 109 9.35 -3.42 -17.04
C PRO A 109 10.03 -2.80 -15.81
N TRP A 110 9.71 -1.54 -15.49
CA TRP A 110 10.24 -0.83 -14.33
C TRP A 110 9.53 -1.19 -13.01
N GLU A 111 8.41 -1.92 -13.05
CA GLU A 111 7.76 -2.37 -11.82
C GLU A 111 8.53 -3.56 -11.23
N THR A 112 8.98 -3.45 -9.99
CA THR A 112 9.66 -4.53 -9.26
C THR A 112 8.67 -5.27 -8.37
N VAL A 113 9.10 -6.45 -7.89
CA VAL A 113 8.38 -7.20 -6.87
C VAL A 113 8.93 -6.78 -5.52
N PHE A 114 8.05 -6.61 -4.54
CA PHE A 114 8.44 -6.49 -3.15
C PHE A 114 8.28 -7.88 -2.54
N ASP A 115 9.38 -8.61 -2.41
CA ASP A 115 9.38 -9.90 -1.75
C ASP A 115 9.41 -9.67 -0.24
N HIS A 116 8.54 -10.41 0.47
CA HIS A 116 8.52 -10.44 1.93
C HIS A 116 9.78 -11.17 2.40
N THR A 117 10.93 -10.50 2.43
CA THR A 117 11.98 -10.94 3.33
C THR A 117 11.47 -10.57 4.72
N PRO A 118 11.23 -11.54 5.64
CA PRO A 118 10.97 -11.20 7.03
C PRO A 118 12.16 -10.39 7.52
N ILE A 119 11.88 -9.24 8.12
CA ILE A 119 12.85 -8.58 9.00
C ILE A 119 12.80 -9.32 10.33
#